data_AF-A0A5C8ZHB7-F1
#
_entry.id   AF-A0A5C8ZHB7-F1
#
_cell.length_a   1.000
_cell.length_b   1.000
_cell.length_c   1.000
_cell.angle_alpha   90.00
_cell.angle_beta   90.00
_cell.angle_gamma   90.00
#
_symmetry.space_group_name_H-M   'P 1'
#
loop_
_entity.id
_entity.type
_entity.pdbx_description
1 polymer ?
#
loop_
_entity_poly.entity_id
_entity_poly.type
_entity_poly.pdbx_seq_one_letter_code
_entity_poly.pdbx_strand_id
1 'polypeptide(L)'
;MQESCWAALDVVVDLVRAAADHGLLDDVGSLSEGLVARGWRRHRRGGAWLRDQPESLGAWTSVTPPTVSVHLSYEDDDDAHAALAGVVSRIEKLLGAAPMRDASHEPDQFAAFWGCEDGTGLQVSATLHPTTSSMVGRADDAAPVAWLQVEAVRDRTAGEAAEADAERARRTAREGTAVERWYLAGQRILPPDVVTALEDDDNPLVVSAVHGHAHIRAFVAGQH
;
A
#
# COMPACT_ATOMS: atom_id res chain seq x y z
N MET A 1 6.52 25.35 5.89
CA MET A 1 5.61 24.44 5.15
C MET A 1 6.40 23.57 4.18
N GLN A 2 7.20 24.15 3.28
CA GLN A 2 8.05 23.39 2.34
C GLN A 2 8.95 22.33 3.01
N GLU A 3 9.75 22.65 4.04
CA GLU A 3 10.64 21.66 4.69
C GLU A 3 9.91 20.41 5.25
N SER A 4 8.69 20.58 5.76
CA SER A 4 7.88 19.47 6.28
C SER A 4 7.31 18.58 5.17
N CYS A 5 7.01 19.15 4.00
CA CYS A 5 6.58 18.40 2.82
C CYS A 5 7.71 17.50 2.29
N TRP A 6 8.95 18.00 2.27
CA TRP A 6 10.12 17.22 1.85
C TRP A 6 10.41 16.02 2.77
N ALA A 7 10.30 16.21 4.09
CA ALA A 7 10.50 15.12 5.05
C ALA A 7 9.44 14.01 4.95
N ALA A 8 8.21 14.36 4.56
CA ALA A 8 7.17 13.38 4.29
C ALA A 8 7.46 12.55 3.04
N LEU A 9 7.99 13.17 1.99
CA LEU A 9 8.36 12.52 0.74
C LEU A 9 9.57 11.59 0.86
N ASP A 10 10.46 11.84 1.83
CA ASP A 10 11.57 10.95 2.16
C ASP A 10 11.11 9.55 2.58
N VAL A 11 9.91 9.41 3.17
CA VAL A 11 9.42 8.09 3.60
C VAL A 11 9.17 7.16 2.43
N VAL A 12 8.72 7.69 1.29
CA VAL A 12 8.44 6.91 0.10
C VAL A 12 9.75 6.38 -0.48
N VAL A 13 10.74 7.26 -0.64
CA VAL A 13 12.06 6.87 -1.16
C VAL A 13 12.74 5.85 -0.24
N ASP A 14 12.62 6.02 1.08
CA ASP A 14 13.18 5.07 2.05
C ASP A 14 12.48 3.70 2.01
N LEU A 15 11.16 3.66 1.81
CA LEU A 15 10.43 2.40 1.64
C LEU A 15 10.78 1.69 0.34
N VAL A 16 10.92 2.43 -0.78
CA VAL A 16 11.38 1.84 -2.05
C VAL A 16 12.80 1.29 -1.90
N ARG A 17 13.68 2.01 -1.20
CA ARG A 17 15.03 1.51 -0.89
C ARG A 17 14.98 0.22 -0.10
N ALA A 18 14.15 0.17 0.93
CA ALA A 18 13.99 -1.02 1.76
C ALA A 18 13.41 -2.23 0.99
N ALA A 19 12.53 -1.97 0.03
CA ALA A 19 12.03 -3.00 -0.89
C ALA A 19 13.12 -3.51 -1.84
N ALA A 20 14.01 -2.62 -2.30
CA ALA A 20 15.13 -2.91 -3.19
C ALA A 20 16.30 -3.63 -2.49
N ASP A 21 16.68 -3.21 -1.28
CA ASP A 21 17.85 -3.71 -0.53
C ASP A 21 17.68 -5.14 0.03
N HIS A 22 16.64 -5.86 -0.42
CA HIS A 22 16.24 -7.23 -0.06
C HIS A 22 15.81 -7.39 1.40
N GLY A 23 14.62 -7.96 1.63
CA GLY A 23 14.10 -8.24 2.97
C GLY A 23 12.69 -7.71 3.18
N LEU A 24 12.41 -6.45 2.84
CA LEU A 24 11.13 -5.83 3.21
C LEU A 24 9.91 -6.58 2.64
N LEU A 25 10.02 -7.12 1.41
CA LEU A 25 8.92 -7.78 0.71
C LEU A 25 9.05 -9.32 0.68
N ASP A 26 9.93 -9.89 1.50
CA ASP A 26 10.17 -11.35 1.50
C ASP A 26 9.00 -12.12 2.12
N ASP A 27 8.50 -11.60 3.24
CA ASP A 27 7.38 -12.16 3.99
C ASP A 27 6.66 -11.09 4.84
N VAL A 28 5.53 -11.47 5.43
CA VAL A 28 4.70 -10.60 6.28
C VAL A 28 5.46 -10.04 7.49
N GLY A 29 6.28 -10.87 8.13
CA GLY A 29 7.06 -10.52 9.31
C GLY A 29 8.11 -9.46 8.96
N SER A 30 8.91 -9.73 7.93
CA SER A 30 9.93 -8.80 7.44
C SER A 30 9.33 -7.44 7.03
N LEU A 31 8.15 -7.44 6.39
CA LEU A 31 7.43 -6.21 6.06
C LEU A 31 6.95 -5.46 7.31
N SER A 32 6.31 -6.16 8.25
CA SER A 32 5.84 -5.57 9.50
C SER A 32 6.99 -4.97 10.32
N GLU A 33 8.11 -5.69 10.45
CA GLU A 33 9.28 -5.21 11.19
C GLU A 33 9.91 -4.00 10.50
N GLY A 34 10.05 -4.05 9.18
CA GLY A 34 10.57 -2.93 8.39
C GLY A 34 9.70 -1.68 8.47
N LEU A 35 8.37 -1.82 8.51
CA LEU A 35 7.43 -0.70 8.69
C LEU A 35 7.51 -0.12 10.11
N VAL A 36 7.54 -0.96 11.14
CA VAL A 36 7.68 -0.51 12.54
C VAL A 36 9.00 0.24 12.75
N ALA A 37 10.12 -0.28 12.22
CA ALA A 37 11.43 0.38 12.29
C ALA A 37 11.43 1.77 11.64
N ARG A 38 10.51 2.05 10.72
CA ARG A 38 10.32 3.32 10.01
C ARG A 38 9.23 4.20 10.61
N GLY A 39 8.76 3.88 11.82
CA GLY A 39 7.78 4.66 12.56
C GLY A 39 6.34 4.49 12.11
N TRP A 40 6.04 3.44 11.33
CA TRP A 40 4.66 3.10 10.98
C TRP A 40 4.01 2.28 12.10
N ARG A 41 2.72 2.53 12.32
CA ARG A 41 1.86 1.79 13.24
C ARG A 41 0.72 1.12 12.49
N ARG A 42 0.30 -0.05 12.98
CA ARG A 42 -0.86 -0.75 12.41
C ARG A 42 -2.13 0.06 12.62
N HIS A 43 -2.95 0.15 11.59
CA HIS A 43 -4.29 0.69 11.69
C HIS A 43 -5.27 -0.40 12.15
N ARG A 44 -6.50 0.01 12.48
CA ARG A 44 -7.60 -0.91 12.77
C ARG A 44 -8.09 -1.72 11.57
N ARG A 45 -7.66 -1.38 10.34
CA ARG A 45 -7.97 -2.15 9.13
C ARG A 45 -6.79 -3.05 8.82
N GLY A 46 -7.03 -4.35 8.60
CA GLY A 46 -5.99 -5.30 8.21
C GLY A 46 -5.24 -4.84 6.97
N GLY A 47 -3.91 -4.96 6.98
CA GLY A 47 -3.06 -4.52 5.88
C GLY A 47 -2.83 -3.01 5.77
N ALA A 48 -3.48 -2.20 6.61
CA ALA A 48 -3.32 -0.76 6.61
C ALA A 48 -2.38 -0.28 7.71
N TRP A 49 -1.41 0.55 7.30
CA TRP A 49 -0.47 1.19 8.20
C TRP A 49 -0.65 2.70 8.18
N LEU A 50 -0.38 3.34 9.30
CA LEU A 50 -0.36 4.78 9.46
C LEU A 50 1.01 5.20 9.95
N ARG A 51 1.48 6.36 9.54
CA ARG A 51 2.62 7.03 10.15
C ARG A 51 2.17 8.40 10.61
N ASP A 52 2.54 8.77 11.83
CA ASP A 52 2.32 10.14 12.28
C ASP A 52 3.17 11.07 11.41
N GLN A 53 2.50 12.01 10.75
CA GLN A 53 3.08 13.00 9.85
C GLN A 53 2.49 14.37 10.22
N PRO A 54 3.09 15.49 9.77
CA PRO A 54 2.45 16.79 9.85
C PRO A 54 1.02 16.73 9.27
N GLU A 55 0.11 17.56 9.79
CA GLU A 55 -1.35 17.50 9.54
C GLU A 55 -1.76 17.45 8.06
N SER A 56 -0.87 17.89 7.15
CA SER A 56 -1.10 17.95 5.70
C SER A 56 -0.83 16.65 4.93
N LEU A 57 -0.42 15.54 5.58
CA LEU A 57 -0.03 14.33 4.86
C LEU A 57 -0.56 13.04 5.49
N GLY A 58 -1.59 12.46 4.87
CA GLY A 58 -2.06 11.11 5.17
C GLY A 58 -1.23 10.09 4.40
N ALA A 59 -0.60 9.14 5.10
CA ALA A 59 0.06 8.00 4.50
C ALA A 59 -0.69 6.71 4.88
N TRP A 60 -1.23 6.00 3.89
CA TRP A 60 -1.80 4.67 4.09
C TRP A 60 -1.14 3.67 3.16
N THR A 61 -1.06 2.42 3.61
CA THR A 61 -0.61 1.32 2.78
C THR A 61 -1.70 0.27 2.59
N SER A 62 -1.77 -0.33 1.40
CA SER A 62 -2.44 -1.61 1.20
C SER A 62 -1.37 -2.65 0.95
N VAL A 63 -1.41 -3.71 1.72
CA VAL A 63 -0.34 -4.70 1.75
C VAL A 63 -0.96 -6.08 1.61
N THR A 64 -0.68 -6.68 0.46
CA THR A 64 -0.82 -8.12 0.24
C THR A 64 0.59 -8.58 -0.10
N PRO A 65 1.35 -9.16 0.83
CA PRO A 65 2.72 -9.55 0.52
C PRO A 65 2.72 -10.44 -0.72
N PRO A 66 3.59 -10.15 -1.69
CA PRO A 66 4.81 -9.32 -1.58
C PRO A 66 4.67 -7.87 -2.12
N THR A 67 3.56 -7.19 -1.82
CA THR A 67 3.30 -5.81 -2.25
C THR A 67 3.23 -4.82 -1.09
N VAL A 68 3.81 -3.64 -1.28
CA VAL A 68 3.53 -2.44 -0.47
C VAL A 68 3.12 -1.29 -1.38
N SER A 69 1.93 -0.75 -1.17
CA SER A 69 1.51 0.53 -1.75
C SER A 69 1.61 1.61 -0.68
N VAL A 70 2.10 2.80 -0.98
CA VAL A 70 2.03 3.99 -0.13
C VAL A 70 1.23 5.03 -0.89
N HIS A 71 0.17 5.54 -0.28
CA HIS A 71 -0.52 6.70 -0.84
C HIS A 71 -0.29 7.91 0.03
N LEU A 72 0.09 9.01 -0.58
CA LEU A 72 0.25 10.31 0.05
C LEU A 72 -0.82 11.25 -0.46
N SER A 73 -1.50 11.96 0.44
CA SER A 73 -2.54 12.93 0.13
C SER A 73 -2.03 14.35 0.42
N TYR A 74 -2.16 15.30 -0.49
CA TYR A 74 -1.61 16.66 -0.35
C TYR A 74 -2.53 17.76 -0.96
N GLU A 75 -2.34 19.02 -0.57
CA GLU A 75 -3.04 20.16 -1.18
C GLU A 75 -2.54 20.37 -2.61
N ASP A 76 -3.47 20.47 -3.57
CA ASP A 76 -3.16 20.53 -4.99
C ASP A 76 -2.59 21.91 -5.39
N ASP A 77 -1.28 22.07 -5.18
CA ASP A 77 -0.49 23.23 -5.60
C ASP A 77 0.76 22.84 -6.41
N ASP A 78 1.29 23.81 -7.17
CA ASP A 78 2.44 23.61 -8.07
C ASP A 78 3.71 23.17 -7.29
N ASP A 79 3.87 23.61 -6.04
CA ASP A 79 5.03 23.26 -5.21
C ASP A 79 4.99 21.78 -4.82
N ALA A 80 3.81 21.26 -4.49
CA ALA A 80 3.59 19.85 -4.20
C ALA A 80 3.83 18.98 -5.45
N HIS A 81 3.35 19.43 -6.61
CA HIS A 81 3.63 18.74 -7.88
C HIS A 81 5.13 18.65 -8.16
N ALA A 82 5.87 19.75 -8.00
CA ALA A 82 7.32 19.77 -8.18
C ALA A 82 8.05 18.88 -7.17
N ALA A 83 7.61 18.87 -5.91
CA ALA A 83 8.18 18.02 -4.87
C ALA A 83 8.00 16.52 -5.18
N LEU A 84 6.83 16.14 -5.72
CA LEU A 84 6.51 14.76 -6.10
C LEU A 84 7.27 14.31 -7.34
N ALA A 85 7.45 15.18 -8.34
CA ALA A 85 8.38 14.94 -9.44
C ALA A 85 9.81 14.68 -8.91
N GLY A 86 10.22 15.39 -7.86
CA GLY A 86 11.47 15.15 -7.13
C GLY A 86 11.57 13.75 -6.52
N VAL A 87 10.48 13.17 -6.01
CA VAL A 87 10.45 11.79 -5.50
C VAL A 87 10.71 10.79 -6.61
N VAL A 88 10.05 10.95 -7.75
CA VAL A 88 10.22 10.09 -8.93
C VAL A 88 11.68 10.10 -9.38
N SER A 89 12.30 11.27 -9.51
CA SER A 89 13.72 11.36 -9.89
C SER A 89 14.65 10.69 -8.87
N ARG A 90 14.29 10.70 -7.58
CA ARG A 90 15.06 10.03 -6.53
C ARG A 90 14.88 8.51 -6.58
N ILE A 91 13.66 8.03 -6.88
CA ILE A 91 13.39 6.60 -7.13
C ILE A 91 14.18 6.13 -8.35
N GLU A 92 14.14 6.88 -9.46
CA GLU A 92 14.93 6.59 -10.66
C GLU A 92 16.43 6.46 -10.35
N LYS A 93 16.99 7.43 -9.61
CA LYS A 93 18.40 7.37 -9.19
C LYS A 93 18.69 6.18 -8.27
N LEU A 94 17.77 5.86 -7.37
CA LEU A 94 17.90 4.75 -6.43
C LEU A 94 17.90 3.40 -7.16
N LEU A 95 16.99 3.21 -8.12
CA LEU A 95 16.85 1.97 -8.88
C LEU A 95 17.86 1.86 -10.03
N GLY A 96 18.54 2.95 -10.38
CA GLY A 96 19.57 2.96 -11.43
C GLY A 96 19.01 2.76 -12.84
N ALA A 97 17.69 2.93 -13.03
CA ALA A 97 17.00 2.68 -14.29
C ALA A 97 16.00 3.81 -14.58
N ALA A 98 15.96 4.25 -15.84
CA ALA A 98 14.96 5.20 -16.31
C ALA A 98 13.56 4.55 -16.27
N PRO A 99 12.52 5.27 -15.81
CA PRO A 99 11.17 4.71 -15.82
C PRO A 99 10.66 4.52 -17.24
N MET A 100 9.93 3.43 -17.45
CA MET A 100 8.97 3.36 -18.55
C MET A 100 7.81 4.30 -18.20
N ARG A 101 7.61 5.34 -19.02
CA ARG A 101 6.52 6.30 -18.83
C ARG A 101 5.36 5.92 -19.74
N ASP A 102 4.16 5.92 -19.17
CA ASP A 102 2.94 5.74 -19.95
C ASP A 102 2.50 7.08 -20.55
N ALA A 103 2.68 7.23 -21.86
CA ALA A 103 2.32 8.43 -22.61
C ALA A 103 0.80 8.63 -22.78
N SER A 104 -0.03 7.70 -22.31
CA SER A 104 -1.49 7.76 -22.45
C SER A 104 -2.22 8.60 -21.38
N HIS A 105 -1.49 9.09 -20.37
CA HIS A 105 -2.06 9.88 -19.28
C HIS A 105 -2.30 11.34 -19.70
N GLU A 106 -3.33 11.95 -19.12
CA GLU A 106 -3.59 13.39 -19.25
C GLU A 106 -2.36 14.22 -18.80
N PRO A 107 -2.15 15.44 -19.30
CA PRO A 107 -0.95 16.24 -19.01
C PRO A 107 -0.66 16.45 -17.51
N ASP A 108 -1.70 16.36 -16.67
CA ASP A 108 -1.62 16.57 -15.22
C ASP A 108 -1.52 15.24 -14.44
N GLN A 109 -1.58 14.11 -15.14
CA GLN A 109 -1.42 12.76 -14.59
C GLN A 109 -0.04 12.21 -14.95
N PHE A 110 0.58 11.55 -13.99
CA PHE A 110 1.91 10.97 -14.19
C PHE A 110 1.91 9.51 -13.76
N ALA A 111 2.42 8.63 -14.62
CA ALA A 111 2.65 7.23 -14.28
C ALA A 111 4.08 6.83 -14.72
N ALA A 112 4.86 6.33 -13.76
CA ALA A 112 6.18 5.78 -13.99
C ALA A 112 6.27 4.36 -13.49
N PHE A 113 6.96 3.52 -14.25
CA PHE A 113 7.15 2.11 -13.94
C PHE A 113 8.63 1.75 -14.05
N TRP A 114 9.12 1.00 -13.07
CA TRP A 114 10.48 0.46 -13.03
C TRP A 114 10.38 -1.06 -12.85
N GLY A 115 11.00 -1.81 -13.75
CA GLY A 115 11.31 -3.22 -13.52
C GLY A 115 12.79 -3.36 -13.20
N CYS A 116 13.12 -4.02 -12.09
CA CYS A 116 14.51 -4.32 -11.77
C CYS A 116 14.98 -5.53 -12.60
N GLU A 117 15.96 -5.30 -13.49
CA GLU A 117 16.59 -6.35 -14.30
C GLU A 117 17.61 -7.21 -13.53
N ASP A 118 17.81 -6.91 -12.24
CA ASP A 118 18.76 -7.58 -11.35
C ASP A 118 18.32 -8.99 -10.89
N GLY A 119 17.21 -9.50 -11.42
CA GLY A 119 16.66 -10.81 -11.08
C GLY A 119 15.90 -10.86 -9.75
N THR A 120 15.70 -9.71 -9.08
CA THR A 120 14.87 -9.64 -7.86
C THR A 120 13.39 -9.84 -8.12
N GLY A 121 12.95 -9.63 -9.37
CA GLY A 121 11.53 -9.57 -9.71
C GLY A 121 10.80 -8.37 -9.10
N LEU A 122 11.54 -7.37 -8.57
CA LEU A 122 10.95 -6.15 -8.04
C LEU A 122 10.42 -5.28 -9.18
N GLN A 123 9.17 -4.87 -9.06
CA GLN A 123 8.51 -3.89 -9.88
C GLN A 123 8.08 -2.73 -8.99
N VAL A 124 8.41 -1.50 -9.39
CA VAL A 124 7.97 -0.28 -8.72
C VAL A 124 7.11 0.52 -9.68
N SER A 125 5.97 1.02 -9.22
CA SER A 125 5.16 1.99 -9.94
C SER A 125 4.95 3.23 -9.08
N ALA A 126 4.91 4.40 -9.73
CA ALA A 126 4.54 5.65 -9.09
C ALA A 126 3.48 6.34 -9.94
N THR A 127 2.33 6.64 -9.34
CA THR A 127 1.20 7.28 -10.02
C THR A 127 0.76 8.52 -9.27
N LEU A 128 0.73 9.65 -9.98
CA LEU A 128 0.25 10.93 -9.49
C LEU A 128 -1.15 11.19 -10.05
N HIS A 129 -2.08 11.49 -9.15
CA HIS A 129 -3.45 11.80 -9.49
C HIS A 129 -3.78 13.24 -9.07
N PRO A 130 -4.08 14.14 -10.01
CA PRO A 130 -4.53 15.50 -9.71
C PRO A 130 -5.94 15.48 -9.15
N THR A 131 -6.38 16.57 -8.52
CA THR A 131 -7.69 16.57 -7.86
C THR A 131 -8.88 16.54 -8.81
N THR A 132 -8.67 16.91 -10.08
CA THR A 132 -9.72 16.86 -11.09
C THR A 132 -10.16 15.42 -11.43
N SER A 133 -9.40 14.41 -10.99
CA SER A 133 -9.81 13.00 -11.10
C SER A 133 -10.94 12.72 -10.11
N SER A 134 -12.17 12.67 -10.63
CA SER A 134 -13.37 12.38 -9.84
C SER A 134 -13.28 11.00 -9.18
N MET A 135 -12.78 10.94 -7.95
CA MET A 135 -13.01 9.78 -7.10
C MET A 135 -14.45 9.81 -6.60
N VAL A 136 -15.21 8.82 -7.03
CA VAL A 136 -16.55 8.50 -6.53
C VAL A 136 -16.50 8.37 -5.00
N GLY A 137 -17.21 9.24 -4.28
CA GLY A 137 -17.53 9.05 -2.86
C GLY A 137 -16.97 10.06 -1.86
N ARG A 138 -16.37 11.18 -2.30
CA ARG A 138 -16.03 12.29 -1.38
C ARG A 138 -17.21 13.24 -1.23
N ALA A 139 -17.48 13.70 0.00
CA ALA A 139 -18.47 14.74 0.26
C ALA A 139 -18.05 16.04 -0.44
N ASP A 140 -19.01 16.77 -1.01
CA ASP A 140 -18.82 17.97 -1.85
C ASP A 140 -18.00 19.11 -1.19
N ASP A 141 -17.79 19.07 0.12
CA ASP A 141 -17.10 20.12 0.91
C ASP A 141 -15.63 19.78 1.25
N ALA A 142 -15.09 18.65 0.82
CA ALA A 142 -13.69 18.30 1.09
C ALA A 142 -12.75 19.04 0.12
N ALA A 143 -11.75 19.75 0.65
CA ALA A 143 -10.73 20.43 -0.14
C ALA A 143 -10.10 19.49 -1.20
N PRO A 144 -9.72 20.02 -2.37
CA PRO A 144 -9.06 19.25 -3.39
C PRO A 144 -7.77 18.64 -2.82
N VAL A 145 -7.73 17.30 -2.77
CA VAL A 145 -6.53 16.55 -2.38
C VAL A 145 -6.08 15.71 -3.56
N ALA A 146 -4.95 16.11 -4.14
CA ALA A 146 -4.23 15.27 -5.06
C ALA A 146 -3.47 14.18 -4.28
N TRP A 147 -3.09 13.10 -4.95
CA TRP A 147 -2.43 11.98 -4.28
C TRP A 147 -1.37 11.27 -5.13
N LEU A 148 -0.31 10.81 -4.46
CA LEU A 148 0.74 9.98 -5.03
C LEU A 148 0.57 8.56 -4.52
N GLN A 149 0.42 7.58 -5.41
CA GLN A 149 0.62 6.17 -5.13
C GLN A 149 2.05 5.79 -5.46
N VAL A 150 2.73 5.07 -4.58
CA VAL A 150 3.93 4.31 -4.95
C VAL A 150 3.73 2.87 -4.52
N GLU A 151 3.79 1.96 -5.48
CA GLU A 151 3.62 0.53 -5.26
C GLU A 151 4.92 -0.20 -5.59
N ALA A 152 5.36 -1.08 -4.70
CA ALA A 152 6.46 -1.99 -4.93
C ALA A 152 5.94 -3.43 -4.80
N VAL A 153 6.10 -4.22 -5.85
CA VAL A 153 5.62 -5.60 -5.99
C VAL A 153 6.80 -6.50 -6.29
N ARG A 154 6.91 -7.65 -5.63
CA ARG A 154 7.81 -8.71 -6.08
C ARG A 154 7.02 -9.79 -6.83
N ASP A 155 7.36 -10.06 -8.08
CA ASP A 155 6.64 -11.06 -8.87
C ASP A 155 6.79 -12.46 -8.23
N ARG A 156 5.67 -13.02 -7.75
CA ARG A 156 5.55 -14.46 -7.54
C ARG A 156 4.80 -14.99 -8.75
N THR A 157 5.50 -15.76 -9.58
CA THR A 157 4.97 -16.46 -10.77
C THR A 157 3.49 -16.83 -10.59
N ALA A 158 2.63 -16.17 -11.37
CA ALA A 158 1.20 -16.37 -11.35
C ALA A 158 0.84 -17.70 -12.01
N GLY A 159 0.49 -18.69 -11.20
CA GLY A 159 -0.08 -19.96 -11.65
C GLY A 159 -0.41 -20.82 -10.45
N GLU A 160 -1.67 -21.26 -10.33
CA GLU A 160 -2.26 -22.06 -9.22
C GLU A 160 -2.91 -21.28 -8.04
N ALA A 161 -3.37 -20.03 -8.26
CA ALA A 161 -3.67 -19.11 -7.16
C ALA A 161 -4.94 -19.39 -6.32
N ALA A 162 -6.14 -19.61 -6.86
CA ALA A 162 -7.35 -19.45 -6.03
C ALA A 162 -7.61 -20.54 -4.95
N GLU A 163 -7.49 -21.84 -5.28
CA GLU A 163 -7.70 -22.92 -4.30
C GLU A 163 -6.54 -23.04 -3.31
N ALA A 164 -5.31 -22.83 -3.79
CA ALA A 164 -4.12 -22.75 -2.94
C ALA A 164 -4.22 -21.57 -1.97
N ASP A 165 -4.86 -20.46 -2.37
CA ASP A 165 -5.07 -19.29 -1.53
C ASP A 165 -6.13 -19.56 -0.44
N ALA A 166 -7.20 -20.31 -0.71
CA ALA A 166 -8.19 -20.66 0.31
C ALA A 166 -7.62 -21.57 1.41
N GLU A 167 -6.84 -22.60 1.04
CA GLU A 167 -6.19 -23.46 2.03
C GLU A 167 -5.06 -22.73 2.78
N ARG A 168 -4.31 -21.86 2.08
CA ARG A 168 -3.32 -20.98 2.73
C ARG A 168 -4.00 -20.04 3.72
N ALA A 169 -5.17 -19.48 3.40
CA ALA A 169 -5.96 -18.64 4.29
C ALA A 169 -6.39 -19.41 5.54
N ARG A 170 -6.92 -20.64 5.38
CA ARG A 170 -7.28 -21.51 6.51
C ARG A 170 -6.09 -21.86 7.39
N ARG A 171 -4.94 -22.19 6.79
CA ARG A 171 -3.72 -22.48 7.54
C ARG A 171 -3.24 -21.25 8.30
N THR A 172 -3.22 -20.09 7.65
CA THR A 172 -2.81 -18.82 8.27
C THR A 172 -3.73 -18.44 9.42
N ALA A 173 -5.05 -18.61 9.28
CA ALA A 173 -6.01 -18.36 10.36
C ALA A 173 -5.77 -19.27 11.59
N ARG A 174 -5.37 -20.54 11.36
CA ARG A 174 -5.12 -21.51 12.44
C ARG A 174 -3.75 -21.38 13.08
N GLU A 175 -2.72 -21.17 12.27
CA GLU A 175 -1.31 -21.39 12.64
C GLU A 175 -0.44 -20.14 12.46
N GLY A 176 -0.91 -19.14 11.72
CA GLY A 176 -0.16 -17.92 11.45
C GLY A 176 0.01 -17.08 12.71
N THR A 177 1.04 -16.24 12.73
CA THR A 177 1.25 -15.22 13.75
C THR A 177 0.10 -14.21 13.78
N ALA A 178 -0.05 -13.48 14.89
CA ALA A 178 -1.06 -12.41 14.98
C ALA A 178 -0.92 -11.35 13.87
N VAL A 179 0.29 -11.11 13.36
CA VAL A 179 0.55 -10.19 12.26
C VAL A 179 0.01 -10.75 10.95
N GLU A 180 0.32 -12.01 10.64
CA GLU A 180 -0.18 -12.69 9.45
C GLU A 180 -1.70 -12.78 9.42
N ARG A 181 -2.32 -13.11 10.56
CA ARG A 181 -3.78 -13.13 10.69
C ARG A 181 -4.40 -11.73 10.57
N TRP A 182 -3.72 -10.69 11.07
CA TRP A 182 -4.15 -9.30 10.89
C TRP A 182 -4.10 -8.85 9.42
N TYR A 183 -3.08 -9.27 8.65
CA TYR A 183 -3.07 -9.06 7.20
C TYR A 183 -4.16 -9.88 6.48
N LEU A 184 -4.33 -11.15 6.86
CA LEU A 184 -5.37 -12.01 6.31
C LEU A 184 -6.76 -11.38 6.47
N ALA A 185 -7.06 -10.82 7.65
CA ALA A 185 -8.31 -10.12 7.94
C ALA A 185 -8.61 -8.92 7.02
N GLY A 186 -7.57 -8.36 6.38
CA GLY A 186 -7.68 -7.28 5.39
C GLY A 186 -8.02 -7.74 3.97
N GLN A 187 -8.03 -9.04 3.70
CA GLN A 187 -8.34 -9.54 2.35
C GLN A 187 -9.82 -9.34 2.00
N ARG A 188 -10.05 -9.00 0.72
CA ARG A 188 -11.39 -8.71 0.17
C ARG A 188 -12.22 -9.97 -0.05
N ILE A 189 -11.57 -11.10 -0.30
CA ILE A 189 -12.21 -12.39 -0.57
C ILE A 189 -11.59 -13.38 0.40
N LEU A 190 -12.42 -13.91 1.30
CA LEU A 190 -12.03 -14.92 2.26
C LEU A 190 -13.13 -15.99 2.33
N PRO A 191 -12.78 -17.26 2.53
CA PRO A 191 -13.75 -18.28 2.88
C PRO A 191 -14.54 -17.89 4.14
N PRO A 192 -15.86 -18.16 4.22
CA PRO A 192 -16.66 -17.81 5.40
C PRO A 192 -16.13 -18.39 6.71
N ASP A 193 -15.60 -19.62 6.67
CA ASP A 193 -15.00 -20.29 7.83
C ASP A 193 -13.74 -19.59 8.33
N VAL A 194 -12.96 -18.99 7.43
CA VAL A 194 -11.80 -18.16 7.79
C VAL A 194 -12.25 -16.85 8.44
N VAL A 195 -13.32 -16.23 7.95
CA VAL A 195 -13.86 -15.00 8.55
C VAL A 195 -14.30 -15.28 9.98
N THR A 196 -15.11 -16.32 10.21
CA THR A 196 -15.55 -16.72 11.56
C THR A 196 -14.36 -16.98 12.48
N ALA A 197 -13.35 -17.72 12.02
CA ALA A 197 -12.16 -17.99 12.83
C ALA A 197 -11.39 -16.72 13.24
N LEU A 198 -11.36 -15.69 12.38
CA LEU A 198 -10.70 -14.41 12.68
C LEU A 198 -11.56 -13.47 13.54
N GLU A 199 -12.90 -13.60 13.51
CA GLU A 199 -13.80 -12.89 14.42
C GLU A 199 -13.65 -13.39 15.87
N ASP A 200 -13.34 -14.68 16.02
CA ASP A 200 -13.09 -15.35 17.31
C ASP A 200 -11.60 -15.31 17.74
N ASP A 201 -10.74 -14.50 17.10
CA ASP A 201 -9.31 -14.44 17.39
C ASP A 201 -9.01 -13.82 18.77
N ASP A 202 -8.08 -14.40 19.52
CA ASP A 202 -7.63 -13.88 20.83
C ASP A 202 -6.98 -12.48 20.73
N ASN A 203 -6.50 -12.09 19.55
CA ASN A 203 -5.87 -10.80 19.34
C ASN A 203 -6.88 -9.72 18.93
N PRO A 204 -7.11 -8.67 19.75
CA PRO A 204 -8.11 -7.64 19.46
C PRO A 204 -7.83 -6.83 18.20
N LEU A 205 -6.57 -6.74 17.75
CA LEU A 205 -6.24 -6.08 16.48
C LEU A 205 -6.73 -6.89 15.28
N VAL A 206 -6.68 -8.23 15.34
CA VAL A 206 -7.19 -9.11 14.28
C VAL A 206 -8.70 -8.96 14.20
N VAL A 207 -9.40 -9.08 15.32
CA VAL A 207 -10.86 -8.90 15.40
C VAL A 207 -11.28 -7.53 14.86
N SER A 208 -10.61 -6.46 15.29
CA SER A 208 -10.86 -5.11 14.77
C SER A 208 -10.62 -5.00 13.26
N ALA A 209 -9.59 -5.68 12.73
CA ALA A 209 -9.30 -5.71 11.30
C ALA A 209 -10.39 -6.40 10.49
N VAL A 210 -10.94 -7.51 11.00
CA VAL A 210 -12.05 -8.23 10.37
C VAL A 210 -13.26 -7.31 10.28
N HIS A 211 -13.70 -6.72 11.39
CA HIS A 211 -14.86 -5.82 11.38
C HIS A 211 -14.62 -4.57 10.52
N GLY A 212 -13.40 -4.01 10.58
CA GLY A 212 -13.02 -2.85 9.76
C GLY A 212 -13.10 -3.08 8.25
N HIS A 213 -13.02 -4.33 7.79
CA HIS A 213 -13.10 -4.72 6.38
C HIS A 213 -14.46 -5.32 5.95
N ALA A 214 -15.42 -5.50 6.87
CA ALA A 214 -16.69 -6.15 6.57
C ALA A 214 -17.47 -5.48 5.41
N HIS A 215 -17.52 -4.15 5.40
CA HIS A 215 -18.18 -3.38 4.34
C HIS A 215 -17.56 -3.58 2.94
N ILE A 216 -16.23 -3.71 2.86
CA ILE A 216 -15.53 -3.97 1.58
C ILE A 216 -15.85 -5.38 1.09
N ARG A 217 -15.88 -6.36 1.99
CA ARG A 217 -16.25 -7.75 1.63
C ARG A 217 -17.70 -7.83 1.17
N ALA A 218 -18.63 -7.15 1.84
CA ALA A 218 -20.04 -7.08 1.43
C ALA A 218 -20.20 -6.45 0.04
N PHE A 219 -19.49 -5.34 -0.23
CA PHE A 219 -19.48 -4.70 -1.55
C PHE A 219 -18.98 -5.65 -2.65
N VAL A 220 -17.87 -6.36 -2.43
CA VAL A 220 -17.33 -7.33 -3.41
C VAL A 220 -18.26 -8.53 -3.60
N ALA A 221 -18.99 -8.94 -2.57
CA ALA A 221 -19.99 -10.01 -2.64
C ALA A 221 -21.32 -9.57 -3.31
N GLY A 222 -21.45 -8.31 -3.72
CA GLY A 222 -22.68 -7.76 -4.30
C GLY A 222 -23.83 -7.60 -3.30
N GLN A 223 -23.52 -7.52 -2.01
CA GLN A 223 -24.49 -7.34 -0.94
C GLN A 223 -24.59 -5.83 -0.60
N HIS A 224 -25.69 -5.21 -1.01
CA HIS A 224 -26.05 -3.81 -0.68
C HIS A 224 -27.21 -3.77 0.31
#